data_AF-A0A924ZQ89-F1
#
_entry.id   AF-A0A924ZQ89-F1
#
_cell.length_a   1.000
_cell.length_b   1.000
_cell.length_c   1.000
_cell.angle_alpha   90.00
_cell.angle_beta   90.00
_cell.angle_gamma   90.00
#
_symmetry.space_group_name_H-M   'P 1'
#
loop_
_entity.id
_entity.type
_entity.pdbx_description
1 polymer ?
#
loop_
_entity_poly.entity_id
_entity_poly.type
_entity_poly.pdbx_seq_one_letter_code
_entity_poly.pdbx_strand_id
1 'polypeptide(L)'
;MDTNLNSPREHAINVLKDSVTKEIWESNCNFVTTLRHQIKLHSLATNPIMDALNKGTFHLEAIQKIHLEYRHASGQIFTEALLMAQFQTRQFEPRLSPSSKIPERFLFTIKTLDELGFQPGHHRAGYYLGNPAYAHYPLFEKVLDGLGISQQERQNYVPNADSDRVRNFLENSYGRYVGVVALLAVAELQVIIFSPPEATKRTAWIALLGDWQALIILGI
;
A
#
# COMPACT_ATOMS: atom_id res chain seq x y z
N MET A 1 -21.96 -16.74 16.30
CA MET A 1 -20.73 -16.27 15.62
C MET A 1 -20.55 -17.14 14.41
N ASP A 2 -20.46 -16.55 13.23
CA ASP A 2 -20.00 -17.28 12.05
C ASP A 2 -18.55 -17.71 12.32
N THR A 3 -18.30 -19.02 12.36
CA THR A 3 -16.98 -19.62 12.60
C THR A 3 -16.30 -20.01 11.29
N ASN A 4 -16.86 -19.59 10.16
CA ASN A 4 -16.28 -19.84 8.85
C ASN A 4 -14.94 -19.09 8.73
N LEU A 5 -13.84 -19.84 8.71
CA LEU A 5 -12.48 -19.29 8.56
C LEU A 5 -12.12 -19.03 7.08
N ASN A 6 -13.00 -19.36 6.14
CA ASN A 6 -12.80 -19.07 4.72
C ASN A 6 -13.12 -17.60 4.43
N SER A 7 -12.46 -17.00 3.44
CA SER A 7 -12.66 -15.58 3.05
C SER A 7 -12.47 -14.56 4.19
N PRO A 8 -11.38 -14.64 4.98
CA PRO A 8 -11.21 -13.82 6.19
C PRO A 8 -11.22 -12.30 5.94
N ARG A 9 -10.84 -11.86 4.72
CA ARG A 9 -10.94 -10.44 4.32
C ARG A 9 -12.39 -9.99 4.19
N GLU A 10 -13.23 -10.80 3.53
CA GLU A 10 -14.65 -10.48 3.33
C GLU A 10 -15.40 -10.43 4.67
N HIS A 11 -15.11 -11.37 5.58
CA HIS A 11 -15.65 -11.32 6.94
C HIS A 11 -15.26 -10.05 7.66
N ALA A 12 -13.98 -9.66 7.64
CA ALA A 12 -13.54 -8.43 8.27
C ALA A 12 -14.27 -7.22 7.68
N ILE A 13 -14.38 -7.11 6.35
CA ILE A 13 -15.11 -6.02 5.66
C ILE A 13 -16.58 -5.99 6.06
N ASN A 14 -17.25 -7.14 6.19
CA ASN A 14 -18.65 -7.19 6.62
C ASN A 14 -18.81 -6.70 8.06
N VAL A 15 -17.92 -7.09 8.97
CA VAL A 15 -17.93 -6.56 10.36
C VAL A 15 -17.70 -5.05 10.38
N LEU A 16 -16.82 -4.54 9.51
CA LEU A 16 -16.61 -3.09 9.34
C LEU A 16 -17.89 -2.40 8.88
N LYS A 17 -18.55 -2.95 7.87
CA LYS A 17 -19.81 -2.42 7.35
C LYS A 17 -20.91 -2.38 8.40
N ASP A 18 -21.03 -3.42 9.20
CA ASP A 18 -22.03 -3.52 10.27
C ASP A 18 -21.72 -2.62 11.48
N SER A 19 -20.50 -2.07 11.57
CA SER A 19 -20.07 -1.20 12.68
C SER A 19 -20.54 0.25 12.55
N VAL A 20 -21.12 0.63 11.41
CA VAL A 20 -21.65 1.97 11.13
C VAL A 20 -23.05 1.88 10.51
N THR A 21 -23.76 3.00 10.45
CA THR A 21 -25.05 3.02 9.75
C THR A 21 -24.86 2.91 8.25
N LYS A 22 -25.91 2.44 7.56
CA LYS A 22 -25.92 2.33 6.10
C LYS A 22 -25.60 3.67 5.43
N GLU A 23 -26.11 4.76 5.97
CA GLU A 23 -25.90 6.12 5.44
C GLU A 23 -24.44 6.54 5.53
N ILE A 24 -23.78 6.28 6.67
CA ILE A 24 -22.34 6.54 6.84
C ILE A 24 -21.53 5.70 5.86
N TRP A 25 -21.83 4.40 5.77
CA TRP A 25 -21.17 3.49 4.84
C TRP A 25 -21.29 3.97 3.39
N GLU A 26 -22.49 4.31 2.94
CA GLU A 26 -22.75 4.79 1.58
C GLU A 26 -22.08 6.14 1.29
N SER A 27 -22.13 7.08 2.24
CA SER A 27 -21.43 8.36 2.14
C SER A 27 -19.92 8.15 1.96
N ASN A 28 -19.33 7.28 2.77
CA ASN A 28 -17.90 7.02 2.74
C ASN A 28 -17.49 6.23 1.48
N CYS A 29 -18.35 5.33 0.98
CA CYS A 29 -18.19 4.69 -0.32
C CYS A 29 -18.18 5.70 -1.48
N ASN A 30 -19.07 6.70 -1.44
CA ASN A 30 -19.14 7.76 -2.44
C ASN A 30 -17.89 8.64 -2.41
N PHE A 31 -17.39 8.97 -1.22
CA PHE A 31 -16.13 9.69 -1.06
C PHE A 31 -14.96 8.92 -1.68
N VAL A 32 -14.79 7.64 -1.33
CA VAL A 32 -13.70 6.80 -1.87
C VAL A 32 -13.80 6.66 -3.39
N THR A 33 -15.02 6.48 -3.91
CA THR A 33 -15.26 6.40 -5.36
C THR A 33 -14.84 7.69 -6.06
N THR A 34 -15.19 8.84 -5.47
CA THR A 34 -14.80 10.16 -5.99
C THR A 34 -13.30 10.36 -5.96
N LEU A 35 -12.64 10.02 -4.85
CA LEU A 35 -11.18 10.08 -4.72
C LEU A 35 -10.48 9.22 -5.78
N ARG A 36 -10.94 7.98 -5.98
CA ARG A 36 -10.39 7.08 -7.02
C ARG A 36 -10.57 7.66 -8.42
N HIS A 37 -11.72 8.29 -8.69
CA HIS A 37 -11.97 8.96 -9.96
C HIS A 37 -11.01 10.14 -10.18
N GLN A 38 -10.81 10.98 -9.16
CA GLN A 38 -9.87 12.09 -9.20
C GLN A 38 -8.42 11.63 -9.44
N ILE A 39 -7.97 10.57 -8.77
CA ILE A 39 -6.63 10.00 -8.97
C ILE A 39 -6.46 9.51 -10.41
N LYS A 40 -7.47 8.85 -10.98
CA LYS A 40 -7.44 8.36 -12.38
C LYS A 40 -7.39 9.50 -13.40
N LEU A 41 -8.04 10.63 -13.11
CA LEU A 41 -8.03 11.81 -13.97
C LEU A 41 -6.84 12.73 -13.72
N HIS A 42 -6.02 12.45 -12.70
CA HIS A 42 -4.86 13.26 -12.39
C HIS A 42 -3.86 13.25 -13.55
N SER A 43 -3.23 14.39 -13.84
CA SER A 43 -2.28 14.54 -14.96
C SER A 43 -1.09 13.58 -14.90
N LEU A 44 -0.79 13.05 -13.71
CA LEU A 44 0.21 11.99 -13.54
C LEU A 44 -0.17 10.70 -14.30
N ALA A 45 -1.46 10.35 -14.37
CA ALA A 45 -1.93 9.15 -15.06
C ALA A 45 -1.80 9.24 -16.59
N THR A 46 -1.68 10.45 -17.14
CA THR A 46 -1.49 10.72 -18.57
C THR A 46 -0.13 11.36 -18.87
N ASN A 47 0.80 11.32 -17.91
CA ASN A 47 2.09 11.97 -18.06
C ASN A 47 2.91 11.29 -19.18
N PRO A 48 3.48 12.04 -20.14
CA PRO A 48 4.29 11.48 -21.23
C PRO A 48 5.48 10.62 -20.76
N ILE A 49 5.94 10.81 -19.52
CA ILE A 49 6.98 9.97 -18.90
C ILE A 49 6.55 8.50 -18.85
N MET A 50 5.25 8.21 -18.74
CA MET A 50 4.70 6.86 -18.73
C MET A 50 4.87 6.16 -20.06
N ASP A 51 4.60 6.87 -21.16
CA ASP A 51 4.80 6.33 -22.50
C ASP A 51 6.29 6.07 -22.75
N ALA A 52 7.16 6.96 -22.29
CA ALA A 52 8.60 6.80 -22.37
C ALA A 52 9.10 5.58 -21.56
N LEU A 53 8.59 5.38 -20.34
CA LEU A 53 8.88 4.22 -19.50
C LEU A 53 8.42 2.92 -20.17
N ASN A 54 7.17 2.88 -20.64
CA ASN A 54 6.59 1.69 -21.27
C ASN A 54 7.27 1.32 -22.60
N LYS A 55 7.77 2.31 -23.34
CA LYS A 55 8.52 2.10 -24.59
C LYS A 55 10.00 1.79 -24.35
N GLY A 56 10.47 1.80 -23.09
CA GLY A 56 11.87 1.55 -22.75
C GLY A 56 12.83 2.60 -23.29
N THR A 57 12.38 3.85 -23.45
CA THR A 57 13.20 4.91 -24.09
C THR A 57 14.19 5.57 -23.15
N PHE A 58 14.15 5.24 -21.86
CA PHE A 58 15.10 5.76 -20.87
C PHE A 58 16.43 5.03 -20.94
N HIS A 59 17.52 5.78 -20.88
CA HIS A 59 18.85 5.21 -20.67
C HIS A 59 19.00 4.71 -19.23
N LEU A 60 19.97 3.81 -19.01
CA LEU A 60 20.19 3.14 -17.73
C LEU A 60 20.33 4.12 -16.56
N GLU A 61 21.11 5.19 -16.71
CA GLU A 61 21.30 6.16 -15.62
C GLU A 61 19.99 6.84 -15.19
N ALA A 62 19.09 7.12 -16.13
CA ALA A 62 17.77 7.67 -15.80
C ALA A 62 16.92 6.65 -15.04
N ILE A 63 16.95 5.38 -15.44
CA ILE A 63 16.26 4.30 -14.72
C ILE A 63 16.83 4.14 -13.30
N GLN A 64 18.16 4.12 -13.14
CA GLN A 64 18.81 4.05 -11.84
C GLN A 64 18.38 5.22 -10.94
N LYS A 65 18.37 6.44 -11.49
CA LYS A 65 17.92 7.62 -10.76
C LYS A 65 16.46 7.50 -10.33
N ILE A 66 15.53 7.13 -11.22
CA ILE A 66 14.11 6.94 -10.89
C ILE A 66 13.95 5.95 -9.73
N HIS A 67 14.69 4.84 -9.75
CA HIS A 67 14.61 3.84 -8.68
C HIS A 67 15.20 4.33 -7.36
N LEU A 68 16.30 5.09 -7.39
CA LEU A 68 16.88 5.69 -6.18
C LEU A 68 15.97 6.76 -5.57
N GLU A 69 15.31 7.58 -6.40
CA GLU A 69 14.29 8.53 -5.94
C GLU A 69 13.10 7.79 -5.31
N TYR A 70 12.56 6.75 -5.97
CA TYR A 70 11.45 5.94 -5.44
C TYR A 70 11.81 5.22 -4.13
N ARG A 71 13.03 4.70 -4.04
CA ARG A 71 13.58 4.07 -2.84
C ARG A 71 13.42 4.99 -1.62
N HIS A 72 13.82 6.26 -1.77
CA HIS A 72 13.73 7.26 -0.71
C HIS A 72 12.30 7.76 -0.48
N ALA A 73 11.58 8.08 -1.55
CA ALA A 73 10.27 8.70 -1.48
C ALA A 73 9.22 7.83 -0.77
N SER A 74 9.24 6.52 -0.99
CA SER A 74 8.26 5.61 -0.39
C SER A 74 8.78 4.20 -0.13
N GLY A 75 9.68 3.66 -0.95
CA GLY A 75 10.10 2.25 -0.84
C GLY A 75 10.64 1.87 0.53
N GLN A 76 11.46 2.75 1.13
CA GLN A 76 12.03 2.57 2.47
C GLN A 76 11.04 2.63 3.62
N ILE A 77 9.90 3.33 3.43
CA ILE A 77 9.01 3.72 4.53
C ILE A 77 7.58 3.16 4.37
N PHE A 78 7.36 2.32 3.36
CA PHE A 78 6.03 1.82 3.04
C PHE A 78 5.50 0.89 4.14
N THR A 79 6.35 -0.01 4.64
CA THR A 79 6.01 -0.91 5.75
C THR A 79 5.74 -0.13 7.03
N GLU A 80 6.56 0.89 7.33
CA GLU A 80 6.37 1.81 8.45
C GLU A 80 5.02 2.51 8.35
N ALA A 81 4.66 3.02 7.17
CA ALA A 81 3.38 3.64 6.93
C ALA A 81 2.19 2.69 7.19
N LEU A 82 2.29 1.41 6.78
CA LEU A 82 1.28 0.39 7.10
C LEU A 82 1.14 0.14 8.59
N LEU A 83 2.27 0.00 9.30
CA LEU A 83 2.29 -0.18 10.74
C LEU A 83 1.70 1.04 11.47
N MET A 84 2.00 2.25 10.98
CA MET A 84 1.43 3.48 11.51
C MET A 84 -0.08 3.56 11.26
N ALA A 85 -0.57 3.19 10.08
CA ALA A 85 -2.00 3.10 9.80
C ALA A 85 -2.71 2.11 10.75
N GLN A 86 -2.13 0.91 10.92
CA GLN A 86 -2.63 -0.09 11.85
C GLN A 86 -2.67 0.43 13.29
N PHE A 87 -1.60 1.10 13.74
CA PHE A 87 -1.55 1.71 15.06
C PHE A 87 -2.62 2.79 15.25
N GLN A 88 -2.83 3.64 14.24
CA GLN A 88 -3.80 4.73 14.32
C GLN A 88 -5.27 4.29 14.32
N THR A 89 -5.59 3.01 14.08
CA THR A 89 -6.94 2.46 14.36
C THR A 89 -7.38 2.68 15.82
N ARG A 90 -6.46 3.00 16.74
CA ARG A 90 -6.78 3.48 18.10
C ARG A 90 -7.72 4.70 18.11
N GLN A 91 -7.76 5.47 17.03
CA GLN A 91 -8.60 6.67 16.89
C GLN A 91 -10.09 6.32 16.72
N PHE A 92 -10.45 5.05 16.57
CA PHE A 92 -11.85 4.62 16.44
C PHE A 92 -12.60 4.49 17.77
N GLU A 93 -11.94 4.09 18.85
CA GLU A 93 -12.61 3.85 20.14
C GLU A 93 -13.26 5.09 20.81
N PRO A 94 -12.91 6.36 20.51
CA PRO A 94 -13.76 7.48 20.92
C PRO A 94 -15.02 7.69 20.06
N ARG A 95 -15.13 7.05 18.88
CA ARG A 95 -16.19 7.26 17.88
C ARG A 95 -17.08 6.04 17.61
N LEU A 96 -16.53 4.83 17.77
CA LEU A 96 -17.16 3.55 17.47
C LEU A 96 -17.21 2.66 18.71
N SER A 97 -17.95 1.55 18.63
CA SER A 97 -18.03 0.59 19.72
C SER A 97 -16.67 -0.02 20.09
N PRO A 98 -16.50 -0.47 21.35
CA PRO A 98 -15.32 -1.24 21.73
C PRO A 98 -15.10 -2.43 20.78
N SER A 99 -13.84 -2.71 20.44
CA SER A 99 -13.44 -3.72 19.45
C SER A 99 -13.68 -3.39 17.97
N SER A 100 -14.30 -2.25 17.62
CA SER A 100 -14.48 -1.85 16.22
C SER A 100 -13.17 -1.68 15.45
N LYS A 101 -12.03 -1.52 16.13
CA LYS A 101 -10.69 -1.44 15.52
C LYS A 101 -10.08 -2.78 15.09
N ILE A 102 -10.63 -3.89 15.58
CA ILE A 102 -10.05 -5.22 15.37
C ILE A 102 -10.11 -5.65 13.91
N PRO A 103 -11.23 -5.49 13.18
CA PRO A 103 -11.27 -5.96 11.80
C PRO A 103 -10.38 -5.13 10.86
N GLU A 104 -10.18 -3.82 11.08
CA GLU A 104 -9.15 -3.07 10.34
C GLU A 104 -7.75 -3.52 10.69
N ARG A 105 -7.45 -3.72 11.98
CA ARG A 105 -6.14 -4.27 12.38
C ARG A 105 -5.89 -5.61 11.73
N PHE A 106 -6.91 -6.44 11.60
CA PHE A 106 -6.83 -7.72 10.92
C PHE A 106 -6.51 -7.56 9.43
N LEU A 107 -7.21 -6.67 8.71
CA LEU A 107 -6.92 -6.36 7.31
C LEU A 107 -5.49 -5.80 7.13
N PHE A 108 -5.07 -4.85 7.97
CA PHE A 108 -3.70 -4.34 7.97
C PHE A 108 -2.66 -5.42 8.30
N THR A 109 -2.95 -6.35 9.20
CA THR A 109 -2.06 -7.48 9.48
C THR A 109 -1.86 -8.32 8.24
N ILE A 110 -2.93 -8.67 7.50
CA ILE A 110 -2.80 -9.45 6.27
C ILE A 110 -1.93 -8.70 5.25
N LYS A 111 -2.16 -7.40 5.07
CA LYS A 111 -1.35 -6.57 4.15
C LYS A 111 0.11 -6.47 4.62
N THR A 112 0.35 -6.32 5.91
CA THR A 112 1.70 -6.23 6.49
C THR A 112 2.45 -7.56 6.31
N LEU A 113 1.77 -8.70 6.49
CA LEU A 113 2.35 -10.01 6.25
C LEU A 113 2.83 -10.17 4.80
N ASP A 114 2.02 -9.72 3.84
CA ASP A 114 2.39 -9.71 2.41
C ASP A 114 3.66 -8.88 2.16
N GLU A 115 3.72 -7.64 2.67
CA GLU A 115 4.89 -6.77 2.55
C GLU A 115 6.15 -7.36 3.23
N LEU A 116 5.97 -8.18 4.28
CA LEU A 116 7.03 -8.85 5.02
C LEU A 116 7.43 -10.22 4.44
N GLY A 117 6.89 -10.62 3.28
CA GLY A 117 7.30 -11.83 2.57
C GLY A 117 6.62 -13.11 3.07
N PHE A 118 5.46 -12.99 3.73
CA PHE A 118 4.61 -14.11 4.06
C PHE A 118 3.92 -14.66 2.81
N GLN A 119 3.67 -15.97 2.77
CA GLN A 119 2.97 -16.62 1.67
C GLN A 119 1.77 -17.42 2.19
N PRO A 120 0.60 -17.37 1.51
CA PRO A 120 -0.53 -18.20 1.88
C PRO A 120 -0.20 -19.69 1.83
N GLY A 121 -0.69 -20.45 2.82
CA GLY A 121 -0.55 -21.91 2.90
C GLY A 121 0.32 -22.36 4.07
N HIS A 122 0.49 -23.68 4.15
CA HIS A 122 1.31 -24.31 5.18
C HIS A 122 2.43 -25.12 4.54
N HIS A 123 3.62 -25.02 5.14
CA HIS A 123 4.68 -25.99 4.89
C HIS A 123 4.21 -27.39 5.27
N ARG A 124 4.88 -28.44 4.77
CA ARG A 124 4.59 -29.84 5.11
C ARG A 124 4.60 -30.14 6.62
N ALA A 125 5.24 -29.28 7.42
CA ALA A 125 5.27 -29.34 8.88
C ALA A 125 4.06 -28.69 9.56
N GLY A 126 3.06 -28.21 8.81
CA GLY A 126 1.88 -27.53 9.35
C GLY A 126 2.13 -26.08 9.80
N TYR A 127 3.31 -25.52 9.51
CA TYR A 127 3.67 -24.14 9.86
C TYR A 127 3.46 -23.19 8.67
N TYR A 128 3.32 -21.90 8.95
CA TYR A 128 3.12 -20.88 7.92
C TYR A 128 4.28 -20.78 6.92
N LEU A 129 3.97 -20.43 5.68
CA LEU A 129 4.97 -20.14 4.65
C LEU A 129 5.40 -18.67 4.70
N GLY A 130 6.68 -18.42 4.50
CA GLY A 130 7.20 -17.05 4.40
C GLY A 130 8.71 -17.02 4.58
N ASN A 131 9.34 -15.98 4.06
CA ASN A 131 10.76 -15.71 4.27
C ASN A 131 11.01 -14.21 4.07
N PRO A 132 11.63 -13.50 5.04
CA PRO A 132 11.90 -12.06 4.94
C PRO A 132 12.69 -11.65 3.69
N ALA A 133 13.46 -12.56 3.08
CA ALA A 133 14.16 -12.30 1.82
C ALA A 133 13.23 -12.14 0.60
N TYR A 134 11.94 -12.48 0.75
CA TYR A 134 10.86 -12.24 -0.21
C TYR A 134 9.95 -11.07 0.18
N ALA A 135 10.26 -10.35 1.26
CA ALA A 135 9.60 -9.08 1.55
C ALA A 135 9.83 -8.09 0.39
N HIS A 136 8.89 -7.18 0.17
CA HIS A 136 8.92 -6.30 -1.00
C HIS A 136 10.15 -5.39 -1.04
N TYR A 137 10.56 -4.84 0.11
CA TYR A 137 11.73 -3.96 0.15
C TYR A 137 13.06 -4.69 -0.15
N PRO A 138 13.38 -5.85 0.46
CA PRO A 138 14.51 -6.67 0.03
C PRO A 138 14.47 -7.09 -1.45
N LEU A 139 13.30 -7.42 -2.00
CA LEU A 139 13.17 -7.71 -3.43
C LEU A 139 13.45 -6.48 -4.30
N PHE A 140 13.01 -5.29 -3.85
CA PHE A 140 13.33 -4.03 -4.51
C PHE A 140 14.83 -3.71 -4.46
N GLU A 141 15.50 -3.96 -3.34
CA GLU A 141 16.97 -3.81 -3.25
C GLU A 141 17.72 -4.72 -4.25
N LYS A 142 17.20 -5.92 -4.55
CA LYS A 142 17.74 -6.78 -5.61
C LYS A 142 17.53 -6.21 -7.02
N VAL A 143 16.49 -5.42 -7.24
CA VAL A 143 16.33 -4.67 -8.52
C VAL A 143 17.46 -3.66 -8.66
N LEU A 144 17.82 -2.95 -7.58
CA LEU A 144 18.94 -2.01 -7.59
C LEU A 144 20.28 -2.73 -7.85
N ASP A 145 20.46 -3.96 -7.32
CA ASP A 145 21.62 -4.81 -7.64
C ASP A 145 21.66 -5.11 -9.14
N GLY A 146 20.52 -5.52 -9.72
CA GLY A 146 20.39 -5.83 -11.14
C GLY A 146 20.60 -4.62 -12.06
N LEU A 147 20.38 -3.41 -11.56
CA LEU A 147 20.70 -2.16 -12.25
C LEU A 147 22.17 -1.74 -12.08
N GLY A 148 23.00 -2.51 -11.37
CA GLY A 148 24.41 -2.21 -11.13
C GLY A 148 24.66 -1.12 -10.10
N ILE A 149 23.68 -0.76 -9.27
CA ILE A 149 23.81 0.28 -8.24
C ILE A 149 24.39 -0.37 -6.98
N SER A 150 25.60 -0.01 -6.59
CA SER A 150 26.26 -0.54 -5.40
C SER A 150 25.58 -0.10 -4.10
N GLN A 151 25.88 -0.81 -3.00
CA GLN A 151 25.44 -0.40 -1.67
C GLN A 151 25.96 1.00 -1.29
N GLN A 152 27.21 1.31 -1.67
CA GLN A 152 27.81 2.61 -1.38
C GLN A 152 27.08 3.75 -2.12
N GLU A 153 26.69 3.54 -3.38
CA GLU A 153 25.88 4.51 -4.12
C GLU A 153 24.51 4.73 -3.48
N ARG A 154 23.85 3.67 -2.99
CA ARG A 154 22.55 3.78 -2.29
C ARG A 154 22.63 4.54 -0.98
N GLN A 155 23.73 4.36 -0.23
CA GLN A 155 23.95 5.01 1.05
C GLN A 155 24.30 6.50 0.90
N ASN A 156 25.02 6.84 -0.18
CA ASN A 156 25.46 8.20 -0.45
C ASN A 156 24.53 8.96 -1.40
N TYR A 157 23.45 8.32 -1.87
CA TYR A 157 22.50 8.95 -2.77
C TYR A 157 21.82 10.15 -2.08
N VAL A 158 21.86 11.29 -2.75
CA VAL A 158 21.16 12.51 -2.32
C VAL A 158 19.85 12.59 -3.10
N PRO A 159 18.69 12.34 -2.46
CA PRO A 159 17.40 12.46 -3.12
C PRO A 159 17.11 13.91 -3.49
N ASN A 160 16.26 14.11 -4.49
CA ASN A 160 15.83 15.45 -4.85
C ASN A 160 14.72 15.96 -3.90
N ALA A 161 14.47 17.28 -3.98
CA ALA A 161 13.50 17.95 -3.14
C ALA A 161 12.05 17.45 -3.32
N ASP A 162 11.68 16.93 -4.49
CA ASP A 162 10.35 16.37 -4.73
C ASP A 162 10.18 14.99 -4.09
N SER A 163 11.20 14.13 -4.12
CA SER A 163 11.23 12.87 -3.38
C SER A 163 11.16 13.10 -1.88
N ASP A 164 11.89 14.10 -1.36
CA ASP A 164 11.77 14.54 0.02
C ASP A 164 10.34 15.01 0.36
N ARG A 165 9.71 15.79 -0.52
CA ARG A 165 8.32 16.24 -0.32
C ARG A 165 7.36 15.07 -0.24
N VAL A 166 7.48 14.08 -1.13
CA VAL A 166 6.63 12.87 -1.12
C VAL A 166 6.81 12.11 0.19
N ARG A 167 8.07 11.85 0.58
CA ARG A 167 8.38 11.17 1.85
C ARG A 167 7.79 11.90 3.05
N ASN A 168 8.09 13.21 3.15
CA ASN A 168 7.60 14.06 4.24
C ASN A 168 6.07 14.10 4.27
N PHE A 169 5.39 14.12 3.12
CA PHE A 169 3.93 14.12 3.08
C PHE A 169 3.35 12.83 3.69
N LEU A 170 3.97 11.68 3.41
CA LEU A 170 3.60 10.41 4.00
C LEU A 170 3.93 10.35 5.49
N GLU A 171 5.15 10.66 5.91
CA GLU A 171 5.57 10.59 7.32
C GLU A 171 4.78 11.58 8.21
N ASN A 172 4.53 12.80 7.74
CA ASN A 172 3.71 13.79 8.47
C ASN A 172 2.25 13.34 8.65
N SER A 173 1.77 12.40 7.84
CA SER A 173 0.43 11.83 7.97
C SER A 173 0.31 10.77 9.07
N TYR A 174 1.43 10.24 9.58
CA TYR A 174 1.44 9.10 10.51
C TYR A 174 0.65 9.31 11.80
N GLY A 175 0.40 10.55 12.20
CA GLY A 175 -0.43 10.89 13.36
C GLY A 175 -1.94 10.78 13.12
N ARG A 176 -2.39 10.66 11.87
CA ARG A 176 -3.81 10.76 11.48
C ARG A 176 -4.22 9.56 10.66
N TYR A 177 -5.13 8.73 11.19
CA TYR A 177 -5.58 7.51 10.51
C TYR A 177 -6.01 7.77 9.05
N VAL A 178 -6.99 8.65 8.82
CA VAL A 178 -7.46 8.97 7.46
C VAL A 178 -6.33 9.48 6.56
N GLY A 179 -5.41 10.27 7.12
CA GLY A 179 -4.28 10.80 6.38
C GLY A 179 -3.40 9.69 5.84
N VAL A 180 -2.88 8.84 6.72
CA VAL A 180 -1.98 7.76 6.32
C VAL A 180 -2.66 6.72 5.43
N VAL A 181 -3.91 6.34 5.71
CA VAL A 181 -4.64 5.38 4.86
C VAL A 181 -4.93 5.95 3.47
N ALA A 182 -5.33 7.22 3.36
CA ALA A 182 -5.59 7.84 2.06
C ALA A 182 -4.31 7.93 1.22
N LEU A 183 -3.17 8.27 1.82
CA LEU A 183 -1.89 8.34 1.10
C LEU A 183 -1.39 6.96 0.67
N LEU A 184 -1.55 5.93 1.52
CA LEU A 184 -1.23 4.55 1.15
C LEU A 184 -2.09 4.07 -0.03
N ALA A 185 -3.38 4.40 -0.05
CA ALA A 185 -4.26 4.05 -1.17
C ALA A 185 -3.88 4.78 -2.47
N VAL A 186 -3.47 6.06 -2.39
CA VAL A 186 -2.93 6.80 -3.55
C VAL A 186 -1.64 6.15 -4.05
N ALA A 187 -0.72 5.81 -3.15
CA ALA A 187 0.56 5.18 -3.48
C ALA A 187 0.36 3.83 -4.17
N GLU A 188 -0.51 2.96 -3.64
CA GLU A 188 -0.80 1.67 -4.29
C GLU A 188 -1.46 1.82 -5.66
N LEU A 189 -2.40 2.77 -5.81
CA LEU A 189 -3.02 3.06 -7.10
C LEU A 189 -1.98 3.52 -8.12
N GLN A 190 -1.00 4.31 -7.70
CA GLN A 190 0.11 4.73 -8.55
C GLN A 190 1.00 3.55 -8.90
N VAL A 191 1.40 2.71 -7.95
CA VAL A 191 2.23 1.52 -8.23
C VAL A 191 1.62 0.63 -9.33
N ILE A 192 0.29 0.49 -9.40
CA ILE A 192 -0.40 -0.22 -10.49
C ILE A 192 -0.20 0.45 -11.86
N ILE A 193 -0.13 1.78 -11.90
CA ILE A 193 0.09 2.58 -13.11
C ILE A 193 1.56 2.49 -13.55
N PHE A 194 2.50 2.47 -12.61
CA PHE A 194 3.96 2.51 -12.86
C PHE A 194 4.64 1.14 -12.94
N SER A 195 3.98 0.06 -12.50
CA SER A 195 4.52 -1.30 -12.63
C SER A 195 4.25 -1.86 -14.04
N PRO A 196 5.19 -2.63 -14.63
CA PRO A 196 4.96 -3.30 -15.90
C PRO A 196 3.68 -4.16 -15.85
N PRO A 197 2.97 -4.33 -16.97
CA PRO A 197 1.78 -5.17 -17.07
C PRO A 197 2.14 -6.67 -17.05
N GLU A 198 2.80 -7.15 -16.00
CA GLU A 198 2.82 -8.58 -15.71
C GLU A 198 1.44 -8.96 -15.16
N ALA A 199 0.61 -9.56 -16.01
CA ALA A 199 -0.80 -9.89 -15.78
C ALA A 199 -1.06 -10.67 -14.46
N THR A 200 -0.06 -11.39 -13.94
CA THR A 200 -0.16 -12.18 -12.72
C THR A 200 -0.12 -11.33 -11.44
N LYS A 201 0.59 -10.19 -11.44
CA LYS A 201 0.67 -9.29 -10.27
C LYS A 201 -0.54 -8.37 -10.20
N ARG A 202 -1.08 -7.93 -11.34
CA ARG A 202 -2.25 -7.04 -11.40
C ARG A 202 -3.47 -7.59 -10.65
N THR A 203 -3.70 -8.90 -10.68
CA THR A 203 -4.84 -9.56 -10.02
C THR A 203 -4.72 -9.53 -8.49
N ALA A 204 -3.50 -9.64 -7.95
CA ALA A 204 -3.24 -9.50 -6.51
C ALA A 204 -3.48 -8.05 -6.04
N TRP A 205 -3.06 -7.06 -6.84
CA TRP A 205 -3.31 -5.64 -6.56
C TRP A 205 -4.78 -5.22 -6.69
N ILE A 206 -5.56 -5.84 -7.60
CA ILE A 206 -7.00 -5.58 -7.73
C ILE A 206 -7.78 -6.09 -6.51
N ALA A 207 -7.39 -7.22 -5.90
CA ALA A 207 -7.98 -7.69 -4.65
C ALA A 207 -7.69 -6.72 -3.49
N LEU A 208 -6.47 -6.16 -3.44
CA LEU A 208 -6.05 -5.17 -2.45
C LEU A 208 -6.82 -3.83 -2.54
N LEU A 209 -7.26 -3.43 -3.75
CA LEU A 209 -8.10 -2.24 -3.93
C LEU A 209 -9.48 -2.34 -3.26
N GLY A 210 -10.00 -3.55 -3.05
CA GLY A 210 -11.22 -3.76 -2.26
C GLY A 210 -11.00 -3.52 -0.76
N ASP A 211 -9.82 -3.88 -0.26
CA ASP A 211 -9.46 -3.73 1.16
C ASP A 211 -9.22 -2.26 1.53
N TRP A 212 -8.54 -1.48 0.68
CA TRP A 212 -8.35 -0.05 0.93
C TRP A 212 -9.66 0.72 0.95
N GLN A 213 -10.63 0.32 0.13
CA GLN A 213 -11.95 0.92 0.14
C GLN A 213 -12.60 0.74 1.52
N ALA A 214 -12.59 -0.47 2.07
CA ALA A 214 -13.10 -0.73 3.42
C ALA A 214 -12.30 0.01 4.52
N LEU A 215 -10.97 0.06 4.40
CA LEU A 215 -10.08 0.70 5.38
C LEU A 215 -10.24 2.23 5.43
N ILE A 216 -10.47 2.88 4.29
CA ILE A 216 -10.75 4.32 4.24
C ILE A 216 -12.16 4.61 4.77
N ILE A 217 -13.13 3.72 4.48
CA ILE A 217 -14.53 3.94 4.80
C ILE A 217 -14.79 4.13 6.29
N LEU A 218 -14.03 3.52 7.21
CA LEU A 218 -14.27 3.73 8.65
C LEU A 218 -13.46 4.85 9.28
N GLY A 219 -12.47 5.39 8.56
CA GLY A 219 -11.69 6.52 9.04
C GLY A 219 -12.44 7.85 8.96
N ILE A 220 -13.36 7.98 8.00
CA ILE A 220 -14.11 9.21 7.68
C ILE A 220 -15.30 9.32 8.64
#